data_AF-A0A1B8YF88-F1
#
_entry.id   AF-A0A1B8YF88-F1
#
_cell.length_a   1.000
_cell.length_b   1.000
_cell.length_c   1.000
_cell.angle_alpha   90.00
_cell.angle_beta   90.00
_cell.angle_gamma   90.00
#
_symmetry.space_group_name_H-M   'P 1'
#
loop_
_entity.id
_entity.type
_entity.pdbx_description
1 polymer ?
#
loop_
_entity_poly.entity_id
_entity_poly.type
_entity_poly.pdbx_seq_one_letter_code
_entity_poly.pdbx_strand_id
1 'polypeptide(L)'
;MGGVVNAVEHNCKLKTTRQALQKQTRIKTTFAEVKVLVSGKTSKATPKFKYPLSLKVAAERLKKLGHKVACLEAENKKFLEQFHVWLYNANINNISIEPPLTKKGKWILVDRVGSIFTIICINMR
;
A
#
# COMPACT_ATOMS: atom_id res chain seq x y z
N MET A 1 -36.08 -14.73 15.19
CA MET A 1 -35.58 -14.85 13.80
C MET A 1 -35.73 -13.50 13.09
N GLY A 2 -34.71 -12.65 13.12
CA GLY A 2 -34.69 -11.39 12.39
C GLY A 2 -34.27 -11.61 10.94
N GLY A 3 -35.16 -11.34 9.99
CA GLY A 3 -34.92 -11.57 8.56
C GLY A 3 -34.07 -10.49 7.89
N VAL A 4 -33.93 -10.56 6.55
CA VAL A 4 -33.23 -9.59 5.68
C VAL A 4 -33.64 -8.14 5.95
N VAL A 5 -34.90 -7.91 6.34
CA VAL A 5 -35.42 -6.58 6.67
C VAL A 5 -34.67 -5.96 7.86
N ASN A 6 -34.47 -6.74 8.94
CA ASN A 6 -33.76 -6.27 10.13
C ASN A 6 -32.27 -6.03 9.83
N ALA A 7 -31.68 -6.83 8.94
CA ALA A 7 -30.30 -6.64 8.51
C ALA A 7 -30.13 -5.35 7.69
N VAL A 8 -31.09 -5.00 6.83
CA VAL A 8 -31.08 -3.72 6.10
C VAL A 8 -31.28 -2.54 7.04
N GLU A 9 -32.16 -2.67 8.02
CA GLU A 9 -32.38 -1.62 9.03
C GLU A 9 -31.12 -1.36 9.86
N HIS A 10 -30.39 -2.40 10.27
CA HIS A 10 -29.14 -2.23 11.02
C HIS A 10 -27.99 -1.67 10.18
N ASN A 11 -27.75 -2.25 8.99
CA ASN A 11 -26.57 -1.92 8.19
C ASN A 11 -26.74 -0.63 7.37
N CYS A 12 -27.95 -0.37 6.90
CA CYS A 12 -28.24 0.78 6.05
C CYS A 12 -29.02 1.89 6.78
N LYS A 13 -29.44 1.69 8.04
CA LYS A 13 -30.27 2.62 8.82
C LYS A 13 -31.59 2.99 8.12
N LEU A 14 -32.10 2.09 7.28
CA LEU A 14 -33.30 2.28 6.48
C LEU A 14 -34.40 1.32 6.91
N LYS A 15 -35.54 1.87 7.35
CA LYS A 15 -36.76 1.11 7.59
C LYS A 15 -37.40 0.76 6.25
N THR A 16 -37.47 -0.54 5.96
CA THR A 16 -38.01 -1.05 4.71
C THR A 16 -38.93 -2.24 4.98
N THR A 17 -39.77 -2.58 4.01
CA THR A 17 -40.64 -3.76 4.09
C THR A 17 -40.09 -4.88 3.22
N ARG A 18 -40.45 -6.12 3.57
CA ARG A 18 -40.05 -7.28 2.78
C ARG A 18 -40.55 -7.19 1.34
N GLN A 19 -41.76 -6.65 1.14
CA GLN A 19 -42.35 -6.45 -0.18
C GLN A 19 -41.51 -5.46 -1.01
N ALA A 20 -41.02 -4.37 -0.42
CA ALA A 20 -40.18 -3.40 -1.11
C ALA A 20 -38.85 -4.03 -1.56
N LEU A 21 -38.21 -4.82 -0.71
CA LEU A 21 -36.97 -5.53 -1.04
C LEU A 21 -37.17 -6.58 -2.14
N GLN A 22 -38.31 -7.27 -2.17
CA GLN A 22 -38.63 -8.28 -3.18
C GLN A 22 -39.00 -7.67 -4.54
N LYS A 23 -39.53 -6.44 -4.57
CA LYS A 23 -39.79 -5.72 -5.83
C LYS A 23 -38.51 -5.32 -6.55
N GLN A 24 -37.41 -5.11 -5.83
CA GLN A 24 -36.14 -4.74 -6.44
C GLN A 24 -35.42 -5.97 -7.01
N THR A 25 -35.36 -6.06 -8.33
CA THR A 25 -34.79 -7.21 -9.06
C THR A 25 -33.35 -7.48 -8.64
N ARG A 26 -32.52 -6.43 -8.53
CA ARG A 26 -31.11 -6.56 -8.15
C ARG A 26 -30.91 -7.16 -6.77
N ILE A 27 -31.76 -6.81 -5.79
CA ILE A 27 -31.68 -7.31 -4.41
C ILE A 27 -32.20 -8.76 -4.36
N LYS A 28 -33.27 -9.06 -5.09
CA LYS A 28 -33.86 -10.39 -5.14
C LYS A 28 -32.90 -11.40 -5.77
N THR A 29 -32.25 -11.05 -6.87
CA THR A 29 -31.31 -11.92 -7.57
C THR A 29 -30.07 -12.21 -6.73
N THR A 30 -29.40 -11.19 -6.19
CA THR A 30 -28.23 -11.39 -5.33
C THR A 30 -28.56 -12.17 -4.06
N PHE A 31 -29.73 -11.94 -3.45
CA PHE A 31 -30.18 -12.73 -2.30
C PHE A 31 -30.39 -14.21 -2.67
N ALA A 32 -30.98 -14.50 -3.84
CA ALA A 32 -31.18 -15.87 -4.30
C ALA A 32 -29.84 -16.58 -4.54
N GLU A 33 -28.86 -15.89 -5.14
CA GLU A 33 -27.50 -16.39 -5.35
C GLU A 33 -26.81 -16.71 -4.02
N VAL A 34 -26.79 -15.78 -3.08
CA VAL A 34 -26.19 -15.97 -1.75
C VAL A 34 -26.91 -17.07 -0.97
N LYS A 35 -28.24 -17.16 -1.07
CA LYS A 35 -29.00 -18.24 -0.43
C LYS A 35 -28.61 -19.61 -0.96
N VAL A 36 -28.37 -19.74 -2.27
CA VAL A 36 -27.90 -21.00 -2.88
C VAL A 36 -26.48 -21.35 -2.41
N LEU A 37 -25.60 -20.35 -2.33
CA LEU A 37 -24.23 -20.52 -1.82
C LEU A 37 -24.23 -21.01 -0.36
N VAL A 38 -24.99 -20.34 0.51
CA VAL A 38 -25.07 -20.67 1.95
C VAL A 38 -25.79 -22.00 2.18
N SER A 39 -26.76 -22.35 1.34
CA SER A 39 -27.49 -23.63 1.44
C SER A 39 -26.65 -24.85 1.03
N GLY A 40 -25.42 -24.68 0.54
CA GLY A 40 -24.55 -25.78 0.13
C GLY A 40 -25.03 -26.56 -1.10
N LYS A 41 -26.15 -26.17 -1.74
CA LYS A 41 -26.75 -26.82 -2.92
C LYS A 41 -26.10 -26.36 -4.23
N THR A 42 -24.78 -26.24 -4.26
CA THR A 42 -24.03 -25.89 -5.47
C THR A 42 -23.58 -27.14 -6.20
N SER A 43 -24.51 -27.84 -6.88
CA SER A 43 -24.20 -28.96 -7.79
C SER A 43 -23.70 -28.52 -9.17
N LYS A 44 -23.29 -27.26 -9.32
CA LYS A 44 -22.58 -26.79 -10.51
C LYS A 44 -21.35 -26.08 -10.02
N ALA A 45 -20.20 -26.69 -10.27
CA ALA A 45 -18.90 -26.07 -10.15
C ALA A 45 -19.01 -24.65 -10.70
N THR A 46 -19.00 -23.66 -9.80
CA THR A 46 -18.80 -22.27 -10.17
C THR A 46 -17.55 -22.30 -11.04
N PRO A 47 -17.59 -21.82 -12.30
CA PRO A 47 -16.35 -21.71 -13.05
C PRO A 47 -15.47 -20.83 -12.19
N LYS A 48 -14.41 -21.40 -11.59
CA LYS A 48 -13.39 -20.65 -10.88
C LYS A 48 -13.09 -19.50 -11.82
N PHE A 49 -13.49 -18.27 -11.48
CA PHE A 49 -13.38 -17.13 -12.37
C PHE A 49 -11.88 -16.93 -12.54
N LYS A 50 -11.32 -17.57 -13.58
CA LYS A 50 -9.89 -17.57 -13.84
C LYS A 50 -9.65 -16.16 -14.35
N TYR A 51 -9.14 -15.32 -13.45
CA TYR A 51 -8.72 -13.97 -13.81
C TYR A 51 -7.93 -14.05 -15.11
N PRO A 52 -8.22 -13.15 -16.08
CA PRO A 52 -7.47 -13.12 -17.32
C PRO A 52 -5.98 -13.01 -16.99
N LEU A 53 -5.14 -13.68 -17.78
CA LEU A 53 -3.71 -13.78 -17.51
C LEU A 53 -3.06 -12.39 -17.34
N SER A 54 -3.55 -11.39 -18.07
CA SER A 54 -3.15 -9.98 -17.94
C SER A 54 -3.35 -9.43 -16.52
N LEU A 55 -4.46 -9.75 -15.87
CA LEU A 55 -4.75 -9.26 -14.52
C LEU A 55 -3.87 -9.94 -13.46
N LYS A 56 -3.55 -11.22 -13.65
CA LYS A 56 -2.58 -11.92 -12.79
C LYS A 56 -1.19 -11.29 -12.89
N VAL A 57 -0.72 -11.05 -14.11
CA VAL A 57 0.56 -10.38 -14.37
C VAL A 57 0.58 -8.96 -13.78
N ALA A 58 -0.52 -8.22 -13.89
CA ALA A 58 -0.64 -6.90 -13.28
C ALA A 58 -0.54 -6.96 -11.74
N ALA A 59 -1.23 -7.91 -11.10
CA ALA A 59 -1.16 -8.11 -9.66
C ALA A 59 0.26 -8.49 -9.17
N GLU A 60 0.95 -9.36 -9.91
CA GLU A 60 2.34 -9.73 -9.60
C GLU A 60 3.30 -8.54 -9.74
N ARG A 61 3.12 -7.71 -10.79
CA ARG A 61 3.90 -6.48 -10.97
C ARG A 61 3.69 -5.52 -9.82
N LEU A 62 2.43 -5.29 -9.42
CA LEU A 62 2.10 -4.41 -8.30
C LEU A 62 2.74 -4.89 -7.00
N LYS A 63 2.69 -6.20 -6.73
CA LYS A 63 3.34 -6.79 -5.56
C LYS A 63 4.86 -6.58 -5.57
N LYS A 64 5.50 -6.81 -6.72
CA LYS A 64 6.95 -6.59 -6.88
C LYS A 64 7.34 -5.12 -6.70
N LEU A 65 6.55 -4.20 -7.25
CA LEU A 65 6.74 -2.75 -7.08
C LEU A 65 6.56 -2.34 -5.61
N GLY A 66 5.51 -2.82 -4.95
CA GLY A 66 5.26 -2.52 -3.54
C GLY A 66 6.42 -2.96 -2.63
N HIS A 67 6.95 -4.17 -2.84
CA HIS A 67 8.14 -4.63 -2.10
C HIS A 67 9.38 -3.77 -2.35
N LYS A 68 9.63 -3.38 -3.62
CA LYS A 68 10.77 -2.51 -3.95
C LYS A 68 10.66 -1.15 -3.28
N VAL A 69 9.47 -0.54 -3.30
CA VAL A 69 9.22 0.74 -2.64
C VAL A 69 9.49 0.61 -1.14
N ALA A 70 8.96 -0.42 -0.49
CA ALA A 70 9.18 -0.64 0.94
C ALA A 70 10.68 -0.81 1.30
N CYS A 71 11.44 -1.59 0.51
CA CYS A 71 12.89 -1.70 0.70
C CYS A 71 13.60 -0.34 0.53
N LEU A 72 13.30 0.39 -0.54
CA LEU A 72 13.92 1.70 -0.81
C LEU A 72 13.59 2.74 0.27
N GLU A 73 12.37 2.75 0.77
CA GLU A 73 11.97 3.63 1.88
C GLU A 73 12.74 3.29 3.16
N ALA A 74 12.92 2.00 3.47
CA ALA A 74 13.69 1.56 4.63
C ALA A 74 15.19 1.93 4.50
N GLU A 75 15.79 1.76 3.33
CA GLU A 75 17.17 2.17 3.05
C GLU A 75 17.33 3.69 3.12
N ASN A 76 16.42 4.45 2.52
CA ASN A 76 16.45 5.91 2.55
C ASN A 76 16.34 6.44 3.99
N LYS A 77 15.53 5.80 4.85
CA LYS A 77 15.47 6.15 6.26
C LYS A 77 16.83 5.97 6.96
N LYS A 78 17.52 4.85 6.72
CA LYS A 78 18.87 4.61 7.27
C LYS A 78 19.89 5.64 6.76
N PHE A 79 19.83 6.00 5.48
CA PHE A 79 20.72 7.03 4.93
C PHE A 79 20.43 8.42 5.51
N LEU A 80 19.16 8.75 5.77
CA LEU A 80 18.81 9.99 6.46
C LEU A 80 19.34 10.01 7.89
N GLU A 81 19.25 8.90 8.63
CA GLU A 81 19.83 8.79 9.97
C GLU A 81 21.35 9.03 9.95
N GLN A 82 22.07 8.38 9.02
CA GLN A 82 23.51 8.60 8.82
C GLN A 82 23.83 10.05 8.45
N PHE A 83 23.02 10.65 7.56
CA PHE A 83 23.19 12.03 7.15
C PHE A 83 23.06 13.02 8.32
N HIS A 84 22.14 12.79 9.26
CA HIS A 84 22.03 13.64 10.46
C HIS A 84 23.28 13.55 11.34
N VAL A 85 23.82 12.35 11.55
CA VAL A 85 25.07 12.16 12.30
C VAL A 85 26.23 12.90 11.63
N TRP A 86 26.29 12.84 10.29
CA TRP A 86 27.31 13.55 9.54
C TRP A 86 27.16 15.07 9.62
N LEU A 87 25.95 15.61 9.49
CA LEU A 87 25.71 17.03 9.66
C LEU A 87 26.11 17.51 11.06
N TYR A 88 25.79 16.72 12.09
CA TYR A 88 26.19 17.02 13.46
C TYR A 88 27.71 17.09 13.60
N ASN A 89 28.43 16.09 13.09
CA ASN A 89 29.89 16.05 13.13
C ASN A 89 30.52 17.18 12.29
N ALA A 90 29.96 17.48 11.12
CA ALA A 90 30.41 18.58 10.27
C ALA A 90 30.27 19.93 10.98
N ASN A 91 29.13 20.17 11.65
CA ASN A 91 28.88 21.39 12.41
C ASN A 91 29.86 21.56 13.58
N ILE A 92 30.17 20.49 14.34
CA ILE A 92 31.21 20.52 15.39
C ILE A 92 32.57 20.92 14.82
N ASN A 93 32.90 20.47 13.61
CA ASN A 93 34.16 20.77 12.94
C ASN A 93 34.12 22.08 12.11
N ASN A 94 33.10 22.92 12.29
CA ASN A 94 32.88 24.18 11.54
C ASN A 94 32.83 24.02 10.02
N ILE A 95 32.44 22.84 9.53
CA ILE A 95 32.23 22.57 8.10
C ILE A 95 30.80 22.99 7.77
N SER A 96 30.63 24.18 7.18
CA SER A 96 29.31 24.67 6.74
C SER A 96 28.95 24.09 5.36
N ILE A 97 27.85 23.33 5.31
CA ILE A 97 27.28 22.78 4.08
C ILE A 97 25.94 23.48 3.85
N GLU A 98 25.92 24.52 3.02
CA GLU A 98 24.69 25.26 2.74
C GLU A 98 23.73 24.43 1.86
N PRO A 99 22.45 24.21 2.26
CA PRO A 99 21.51 23.40 1.50
C PRO A 99 20.71 24.26 0.49
N PRO A 100 20.58 23.79 -0.77
CA PRO A 100 19.23 23.48 -1.23
C PRO A 100 19.24 22.27 -2.17
N LEU A 101 18.87 21.09 -1.68
CA LEU A 101 18.95 19.86 -2.48
C LEU A 101 17.56 19.48 -3.01
N THR A 102 17.23 20.03 -4.17
CA THR A 102 16.20 19.44 -5.05
C THR A 102 16.56 17.98 -5.38
N LYS A 103 15.61 17.17 -5.89
CA LYS A 103 15.83 15.72 -6.17
C LYS A 103 17.08 15.43 -7.01
N LYS A 104 17.49 16.37 -7.89
CA LYS A 104 18.73 16.28 -8.68
C LYS A 104 19.98 16.66 -7.87
N GLY A 105 19.89 17.63 -6.97
CA GLY A 105 20.98 18.03 -6.09
C GLY A 105 21.41 16.92 -5.13
N LYS A 106 20.47 16.08 -4.66
CA LYS A 106 20.76 14.99 -3.71
C LYS A 106 21.84 14.01 -4.21
N TRP A 107 21.86 13.67 -5.50
CA TRP A 107 22.87 12.76 -6.07
C TRP A 107 24.27 13.40 -6.15
N ILE A 108 24.34 14.70 -6.43
CA ILE A 108 25.59 15.46 -6.48
C ILE A 108 26.21 15.59 -5.08
N LEU A 109 25.38 15.63 -4.02
CA LEU A 109 25.84 15.63 -2.65
C LEU A 109 26.38 14.25 -2.22
N VAL A 110 25.79 13.14 -2.68
CA VAL A 110 26.31 11.80 -2.41
C VAL A 110 27.72 11.64 -3.00
N ASP A 111 27.96 12.15 -4.21
CA ASP A 111 29.29 12.14 -4.83
C ASP A 111 30.30 13.06 -4.11
N ARG A 112 29.90 14.28 -3.74
CA ARG A 112 30.80 15.24 -3.07
C ARG A 112 31.07 14.90 -1.60
N VAL A 113 30.06 14.44 -0.86
CA VAL A 113 30.21 14.00 0.53
C VAL A 113 30.97 12.68 0.58
N GLY A 114 30.83 11.79 -0.40
CA GLY A 114 31.69 10.60 -0.53
C GLY A 114 33.17 10.94 -0.69
N SER A 115 33.50 11.99 -1.44
CA SER A 115 34.90 12.43 -1.61
C SER A 115 35.47 13.13 -0.37
N ILE A 116 34.65 13.90 0.36
CA ILE A 116 35.05 14.50 1.65
C ILE A 116 35.14 13.42 2.75
N PHE A 117 34.29 12.39 2.68
CA PHE A 117 34.29 11.23 3.57
C PHE A 117 35.60 10.43 3.48
N THR A 118 36.16 10.23 2.29
CA THR A 118 37.51 9.65 2.14
C THR A 118 38.58 10.48 2.85
N ILE A 119 38.50 11.82 2.77
CA ILE A 119 39.49 12.71 3.38
C ILE A 119 39.38 12.73 4.92
N ILE A 120 38.16 12.74 5.47
CA ILE A 120 37.93 12.75 6.92
C ILE A 120 38.22 11.37 7.55
N CYS A 121 37.82 10.27 6.90
CA CYS A 121 38.13 8.92 7.40
C CYS A 121 39.62 8.54 7.28
N ILE A 122 40.37 9.11 6.33
CA ILE A 122 41.83 8.93 6.25
C ILE A 122 42.55 9.69 7.39
N ASN A 123 42.04 10.87 7.79
CA ASN A 123 42.67 11.70 8.83
C ASN A 123 42.28 11.31 10.28
N MET A 124 41.35 10.39 10.48
CA MET A 124 40.97 9.87 11.82
C MET A 124 41.55 8.47 12.12
N ARG A 125 42.57 8.02 11.35
CA ARG A 125 43.33 6.80 11.64
C ARG A 125 44.69 7.11 12.23
#